data_AF-A0A4S8HXK0-F1
#
_entry.id   AF-A0A4S8HXK0-F1
#
_cell.length_a   1.000
_cell.length_b   1.000
_cell.length_c   1.000
_cell.angle_alpha   90.00
_cell.angle_beta   90.00
_cell.angle_gamma   90.00
#
_symmetry.space_group_name_H-M   'P 1'
#
loop_
_entity.id
_entity.type
_entity.pdbx_description
1 polymer ?
#
loop_
_entity_poly.entity_id
_entity_poly.type
_entity_poly.pdbx_seq_one_letter_code
_entity_poly.pdbx_strand_id
1 'polypeptide(L)'
;MEWKFRKDFQVMPGIYLKYGKGGIHTEIKPLATDIEFETEKLKHSILKPYEAQHEIKSASIDKLTSKELQDFKALLLASDKASNETSLILTTKTTLLNNHTQKLTNLKKSFFKFLFKKKINLMEQDLPLLNEEVEELKEQLRYSSVQLEIDSEDTFADLYKNVKKAFSLLNSSQKKWDFTSSRQTNRIAERTSAANTITRSEIKISERHLPIIRTEVPALCFHNINGGDLFLYPGFLIVYESNADFAIISYTDLKIDFNQVRFIETDPIPADTKVVDKTWFKVNKDGSPDKRFSNNYQIPIVVYGEIHLKSSSGLNEVYCFSNTELTNLFYIALTEYIDAIQKSQALINEFK
;
A
#
# COMPACT_ATOMS: atom_id res chain seq x y z
N MET A 1 -40.18 -38.16 -15.20
CA MET A 1 -40.41 -36.70 -15.11
C MET A 1 -41.43 -36.52 -14.01
N GLU A 2 -41.16 -35.86 -12.88
CA GLU A 2 -40.65 -34.50 -12.75
C GLU A 2 -39.61 -34.39 -11.65
N TRP A 3 -38.55 -33.63 -11.92
CA TRP A 3 -37.66 -33.11 -10.89
C TRP A 3 -38.37 -32.03 -10.07
N LYS A 4 -38.33 -32.15 -8.75
CA LYS A 4 -38.39 -30.97 -7.86
C LYS A 4 -37.27 -31.04 -6.85
N PHE A 5 -36.17 -30.37 -7.22
CA PHE A 5 -35.15 -29.89 -6.30
C PHE A 5 -35.82 -29.19 -5.10
N ARG A 6 -35.48 -29.59 -3.88
CA ARG A 6 -35.60 -28.73 -2.71
C ARG A 6 -34.20 -28.61 -2.10
N LYS A 7 -33.63 -27.42 -2.17
CA LYS A 7 -32.33 -27.07 -1.59
C LYS A 7 -32.50 -27.01 -0.07
N ASP A 8 -31.65 -27.73 0.64
CA ASP A 8 -31.38 -27.47 2.05
C ASP A 8 -30.55 -26.18 2.15
N PHE A 9 -30.95 -25.25 3.02
CA PHE A 9 -30.20 -24.03 3.28
C PHE A 9 -29.41 -24.20 4.58
N GLN A 10 -28.10 -24.36 4.45
CA GLN A 10 -27.18 -24.45 5.58
C GLN A 10 -26.93 -23.03 6.12
N VAL A 11 -27.35 -22.76 7.36
CA VAL A 11 -27.14 -21.44 7.99
C VAL A 11 -25.78 -21.38 8.68
N MET A 12 -25.28 -22.50 9.24
CA MET A 12 -23.92 -22.70 9.78
C MET A 12 -23.55 -24.21 9.83
N PRO A 13 -22.27 -24.61 10.02
CA PRO A 13 -21.88 -26.01 10.16
C PRO A 13 -22.54 -26.69 11.36
N GLY A 14 -23.27 -27.80 11.12
CA GLY A 14 -23.84 -28.66 12.17
C GLY A 14 -25.30 -28.40 12.55
N ILE A 15 -26.00 -27.43 11.95
CA ILE A 15 -27.42 -27.14 12.26
C ILE A 15 -28.23 -27.03 10.97
N TYR A 16 -29.33 -27.80 10.89
CA TYR A 16 -30.27 -27.80 9.77
C TYR A 16 -31.68 -27.44 10.25
N LEU A 17 -32.35 -26.51 9.58
CA LEU A 17 -33.74 -26.14 9.85
C LEU A 17 -34.68 -26.83 8.85
N LYS A 18 -35.66 -27.59 9.36
CA LYS A 18 -36.76 -28.16 8.56
C LYS A 18 -38.07 -27.46 8.90
N TYR A 19 -38.75 -26.93 7.89
CA TYR A 19 -40.09 -26.34 8.05
C TYR A 19 -41.18 -27.36 7.67
N GLY A 20 -42.07 -27.64 8.62
CA GLY A 20 -43.30 -28.43 8.46
C GLY A 20 -44.38 -27.92 9.40
N LYS A 21 -45.66 -28.18 9.08
CA LYS A 21 -46.87 -27.60 9.69
C LYS A 21 -47.13 -27.91 11.20
N GLY A 22 -46.13 -28.31 11.98
CA GLY A 22 -46.31 -28.83 13.34
C GLY A 22 -45.44 -28.25 14.46
N GLY A 23 -44.69 -27.15 14.25
CA GLY A 23 -43.86 -26.55 15.31
C GLY A 23 -42.57 -27.33 15.64
N ILE A 24 -41.70 -26.72 16.42
CA ILE A 24 -40.32 -27.18 16.71
C ILE A 24 -40.31 -28.07 17.97
N HIS A 25 -39.78 -29.28 17.87
CA HIS A 25 -39.35 -30.09 19.02
C HIS A 25 -37.85 -30.41 18.92
N THR A 26 -37.10 -30.13 19.97
CA THR A 26 -35.68 -30.51 20.13
C THR A 26 -35.57 -31.57 21.22
N GLU A 27 -35.05 -32.74 20.86
CA GLU A 27 -34.67 -33.81 21.79
C GLU A 27 -33.13 -33.90 21.83
N ILE A 28 -32.54 -33.76 23.01
CA ILE A 28 -31.08 -33.77 23.19
C ILE A 28 -30.65 -35.19 23.60
N LYS A 29 -29.92 -35.88 22.73
CA LYS A 29 -29.12 -37.05 23.13
C LYS A 29 -27.69 -36.60 23.49
N PRO A 30 -27.13 -37.02 24.64
CA PRO A 30 -25.73 -36.74 24.92
C PRO A 30 -24.86 -37.67 24.08
N LEU A 31 -24.02 -37.07 23.22
CA LEU A 31 -22.91 -37.79 22.59
C LEU A 31 -21.77 -37.80 23.60
N ALA A 32 -21.32 -38.99 23.99
CA ALA A 32 -20.18 -39.17 24.89
C ALA A 32 -18.99 -38.38 24.33
N THR A 33 -18.57 -37.37 25.09
CA THR A 33 -17.42 -36.53 24.80
C THR A 33 -16.26 -37.15 25.56
N ASP A 34 -15.23 -37.59 24.86
CA ASP A 34 -13.98 -38.04 25.50
C ASP A 34 -13.34 -36.82 26.20
N ILE A 35 -13.68 -36.67 27.48
CA ILE A 35 -13.16 -35.61 28.37
C ILE A 35 -11.63 -35.63 28.36
N GLU A 36 -11.02 -36.79 28.13
CA GLU A 36 -9.57 -36.98 28.05
C GLU A 36 -8.95 -36.32 26.80
N PHE A 37 -9.63 -36.38 25.65
CA PHE A 37 -9.19 -35.71 24.42
C PHE A 37 -9.37 -34.19 24.50
N GLU A 38 -10.50 -33.72 25.03
CA GLU A 38 -10.72 -32.29 25.24
C GLU A 38 -9.79 -31.72 26.32
N THR A 39 -9.46 -32.49 27.38
CA THR A 39 -8.48 -32.05 28.38
C THR A 39 -7.04 -32.09 27.88
N GLU A 40 -6.64 -33.03 27.02
CA GLU A 40 -5.35 -32.97 26.33
C GLU A 40 -5.25 -31.78 25.38
N LYS A 41 -6.31 -31.51 24.61
CA LYS A 41 -6.40 -30.34 23.73
C LYS A 41 -6.37 -29.02 24.51
N LEU A 42 -7.04 -28.96 25.67
CA LEU A 42 -6.99 -27.81 26.57
C LEU A 42 -5.59 -27.65 27.19
N LYS A 43 -4.96 -28.72 27.67
CA LYS A 43 -3.59 -28.70 28.18
C LYS A 43 -2.60 -28.24 27.10
N HIS A 44 -2.76 -28.70 25.87
CA HIS A 44 -1.91 -28.32 24.73
C HIS A 44 -2.17 -26.88 24.25
N SER A 45 -3.37 -26.33 24.52
CA SER A 45 -3.73 -24.92 24.27
C SER A 45 -3.18 -23.98 25.37
N ILE A 46 -3.28 -24.39 26.65
CA ILE A 46 -2.87 -23.61 27.82
C ILE A 46 -1.35 -23.63 28.03
N LEU A 47 -0.67 -24.72 27.66
CA LEU A 47 0.79 -24.88 27.85
C LEU A 47 1.63 -24.38 26.67
N LYS A 48 1.03 -23.86 25.58
CA LYS A 48 1.81 -23.08 24.62
C LYS A 48 2.14 -21.74 25.28
N PRO A 49 3.42 -21.38 25.48
CA PRO A 49 3.75 -20.01 25.86
C PRO A 49 3.14 -19.09 24.79
N TYR A 50 2.31 -18.14 25.24
CA TYR A 50 1.68 -17.17 24.37
C TYR A 50 2.76 -16.29 23.73
N GLU A 51 3.11 -16.71 22.51
CA GLU A 51 3.85 -15.99 21.50
C GLU A 51 3.18 -14.69 21.06
N ALA A 52 3.26 -13.58 21.80
CA ALA A 52 2.63 -12.32 21.37
C ALA A 52 3.33 -11.76 20.11
N GLN A 53 3.06 -12.35 18.95
CA GLN A 53 3.41 -11.80 17.65
C GLN A 53 2.49 -10.62 17.38
N HIS A 54 3.08 -9.43 17.29
CA HIS A 54 2.37 -8.23 16.87
C HIS A 54 2.71 -7.98 15.41
N GLU A 55 1.70 -8.12 14.54
CA GLU A 55 1.81 -7.75 13.14
C GLU A 55 1.86 -6.23 13.04
N ILE A 56 2.86 -5.71 12.33
CA ILE A 56 2.94 -4.29 12.00
C ILE A 56 2.26 -4.16 10.65
N LYS A 57 1.00 -3.71 10.69
CA LYS A 57 0.16 -3.58 9.51
C LYS A 57 -0.89 -2.49 9.71
N SER A 58 -1.16 -1.75 8.64
CA SER A 58 -2.25 -0.79 8.58
C SER A 58 -3.64 -1.44 8.56
N ALA A 59 -4.66 -0.67 8.97
CA ALA A 59 -6.06 -1.06 8.80
C ALA A 59 -6.44 -1.22 7.32
N SER A 60 -7.59 -1.83 7.04
CA SER A 60 -8.12 -1.96 5.67
C SER A 60 -8.30 -0.60 4.99
N ILE A 61 -8.00 -0.52 3.69
CA ILE A 61 -8.03 0.72 2.90
C ILE A 61 -9.33 1.52 3.06
N ASP A 62 -10.48 0.84 3.11
CA ASP A 62 -11.79 1.47 3.31
C ASP A 62 -11.89 2.39 4.54
N LYS A 63 -11.08 2.11 5.57
CA LYS A 63 -11.08 2.84 6.84
C LYS A 63 -9.95 3.86 6.95
N LEU A 64 -8.92 3.77 6.10
CA LEU A 64 -7.71 4.58 6.21
C LEU A 64 -7.91 6.03 5.75
N THR A 65 -8.92 6.32 4.93
CA THR A 65 -9.09 7.66 4.36
C THR A 65 -9.53 8.67 5.41
N SER A 66 -8.77 9.77 5.56
CA SER A 66 -9.08 10.89 6.44
C SER A 66 -10.46 11.46 6.12
N LYS A 67 -11.22 11.82 7.16
CA LYS A 67 -12.62 12.26 7.01
C LYS A 67 -12.78 13.44 6.06
N GLU A 68 -11.85 14.40 6.11
CA GLU A 68 -11.88 15.61 5.28
C GLU A 68 -11.54 15.37 3.80
N LEU A 69 -10.96 14.21 3.46
CA LEU A 69 -10.52 13.87 2.10
C LEU A 69 -11.43 12.83 1.42
N GLN A 70 -12.58 12.49 2.02
CA GLN A 70 -13.52 11.53 1.45
C GLN A 70 -14.12 12.02 0.11
N ASP A 71 -14.49 13.30 0.04
CA ASP A 71 -15.01 13.89 -1.20
C ASP A 71 -13.94 13.92 -2.29
N PHE A 72 -12.69 14.19 -1.91
CA PHE A 72 -11.55 14.14 -2.83
C PHE A 72 -11.30 12.72 -3.34
N LYS A 73 -11.35 11.70 -2.47
CA LYS A 73 -11.27 10.29 -2.88
C LYS A 73 -12.40 9.92 -3.86
N ALA A 74 -13.64 10.34 -3.58
CA ALA A 74 -14.77 10.09 -4.47
C ALA A 74 -14.58 10.76 -5.84
N LEU A 75 -14.03 11.98 -5.87
CA LEU A 75 -13.70 12.68 -7.10
C LEU A 75 -12.65 11.92 -7.93
N LEU A 76 -11.57 11.46 -7.31
CA LEU A 76 -10.53 10.68 -7.99
C LEU A 76 -11.08 9.37 -8.57
N LEU A 77 -11.92 8.65 -7.82
CA LEU A 77 -12.58 7.44 -8.30
C LEU A 77 -13.51 7.71 -9.50
N ALA A 78 -14.29 8.79 -9.44
CA ALA A 78 -15.18 9.18 -10.53
C ALA A 78 -14.40 9.59 -11.78
N SER A 79 -13.32 10.35 -11.60
CA SER A 79 -12.38 10.77 -12.66
C SER A 79 -11.71 9.57 -13.34
N ASP A 80 -11.18 8.63 -12.57
CA ASP A 80 -10.56 7.40 -13.10
C ASP A 80 -11.57 6.57 -13.90
N LYS A 81 -12.80 6.40 -13.37
CA LYS A 81 -13.87 5.69 -14.08
C LYS A 81 -14.21 6.36 -15.41
N ALA A 82 -14.43 7.68 -15.40
CA ALA A 82 -14.73 8.43 -16.61
C ALA A 82 -13.59 8.34 -17.63
N SER A 83 -12.34 8.46 -17.18
CA SER A 83 -11.15 8.32 -18.02
C SER A 83 -11.06 6.93 -18.67
N ASN A 84 -11.30 5.87 -17.90
CA ASN A 84 -11.31 4.50 -18.40
C ASN A 84 -12.40 4.29 -19.46
N GLU A 85 -13.62 4.79 -19.22
CA GLU A 85 -14.72 4.73 -20.19
C GLU A 85 -14.38 5.49 -21.48
N THR A 86 -13.88 6.73 -21.38
CA THR A 86 -13.48 7.53 -22.54
C THR A 86 -12.34 6.88 -23.32
N SER A 87 -11.34 6.30 -22.64
CA SER A 87 -10.22 5.62 -23.29
C SER A 87 -10.66 4.40 -24.09
N LEU A 88 -11.65 3.64 -23.61
CA LEU A 88 -12.22 2.50 -24.32
C LEU A 88 -12.97 2.93 -25.60
N ILE A 89 -13.72 4.03 -25.52
CA ILE A 89 -14.41 4.60 -26.69
C ILE A 89 -13.38 5.11 -27.69
N LEU A 90 -12.35 5.83 -27.23
CA LEU A 90 -11.28 6.38 -28.05
C LEU A 90 -10.53 5.28 -28.82
N THR A 91 -10.17 4.18 -28.16
CA THR A 91 -9.47 3.04 -28.82
C THR A 91 -10.34 2.41 -29.91
N THR A 92 -11.64 2.24 -29.65
CA THR A 92 -12.60 1.70 -30.62
C THR A 92 -12.74 2.61 -31.83
N LYS A 93 -12.92 3.92 -31.61
CA LYS A 93 -13.06 4.93 -32.67
C LYS A 93 -11.79 5.11 -33.49
N THR A 94 -10.62 5.12 -32.83
CA THR A 94 -9.30 5.17 -33.50
C THR A 94 -9.09 3.95 -34.40
N THR A 95 -9.46 2.76 -33.93
CA THR A 95 -9.39 1.53 -34.74
C THR A 95 -10.32 1.60 -35.95
N LEU A 96 -11.54 2.13 -35.77
CA LEU A 96 -12.50 2.34 -36.85
C LEU A 96 -11.97 3.34 -37.89
N LEU A 97 -11.40 4.45 -37.44
CA LEU A 97 -10.78 5.48 -38.28
C LEU A 97 -9.65 4.89 -39.13
N ASN A 98 -8.75 4.13 -38.53
CA ASN A 98 -7.65 3.46 -39.23
C ASN A 98 -8.17 2.48 -40.29
N ASN A 99 -9.18 1.67 -39.94
CA ASN A 99 -9.80 0.73 -40.87
C ASN A 99 -10.51 1.44 -42.03
N HIS A 100 -11.23 2.53 -41.76
CA HIS A 100 -11.90 3.33 -42.79
C HIS A 100 -10.90 4.01 -43.72
N THR A 101 -9.84 4.56 -43.14
CA THR A 101 -8.73 5.18 -43.88
C THR A 101 -8.07 4.15 -44.81
N GLN A 102 -7.75 2.96 -44.29
CA GLN A 102 -7.16 1.88 -45.09
C GLN A 102 -8.09 1.37 -46.19
N LYS A 103 -9.40 1.23 -45.89
CA LYS A 103 -10.39 0.85 -46.91
C LYS A 103 -10.49 1.90 -48.02
N LEU A 104 -10.51 3.18 -47.66
CA LEU A 104 -10.58 4.27 -48.63
C LEU A 104 -9.32 4.32 -49.50
N THR A 105 -8.13 4.20 -48.92
CA THR A 105 -6.87 4.18 -49.68
C THR A 105 -6.82 3.00 -50.65
N ASN A 106 -7.27 1.82 -50.23
CA ASN A 106 -7.37 0.63 -51.09
C ASN A 106 -8.38 0.83 -52.23
N LEU A 107 -9.57 1.39 -51.95
CA LEU A 107 -10.58 1.67 -52.97
C LEU A 107 -10.09 2.71 -54.00
N LYS A 108 -9.37 3.74 -53.55
CA LYS A 108 -8.77 4.76 -54.43
C LYS A 108 -7.65 4.22 -55.31
N LYS A 109 -6.86 3.27 -54.80
CA LYS A 109 -5.77 2.58 -55.53
C LYS A 109 -6.29 1.49 -56.48
N SER A 110 -7.53 1.03 -56.32
CA SER A 110 -8.10 -0.03 -57.15
C SER A 110 -8.27 0.38 -58.61
N PHE A 111 -7.95 -0.53 -59.53
CA PHE A 111 -8.17 -0.36 -60.96
C PHE A 111 -9.67 -0.15 -61.29
N PHE A 112 -10.58 -0.68 -60.46
CA PHE A 112 -12.03 -0.56 -60.61
C PHE A 112 -12.65 0.61 -59.83
N LYS A 113 -11.88 1.63 -59.43
CA LYS A 113 -12.36 2.76 -58.62
C LYS A 113 -13.63 3.44 -59.14
N PHE A 114 -13.84 3.44 -60.46
CA PHE A 114 -15.01 4.04 -61.11
C PHE A 114 -16.33 3.38 -60.68
N LEU A 115 -16.34 2.07 -60.37
CA LEU A 115 -17.52 1.36 -59.87
C LEU A 115 -17.91 1.77 -58.45
N PHE A 116 -16.98 2.34 -57.69
CA PHE A 116 -17.16 2.66 -56.27
C PHE A 116 -17.21 4.17 -55.99
N LYS A 117 -17.36 5.02 -57.01
CA LYS A 117 -17.30 6.49 -56.88
C LYS A 117 -18.21 7.05 -55.78
N LYS A 118 -19.46 6.57 -55.69
CA LYS A 118 -20.42 7.00 -54.64
C LYS A 118 -19.93 6.64 -53.24
N LYS A 119 -19.42 5.41 -53.06
CA LYS A 119 -18.91 4.91 -51.78
C LYS A 119 -17.63 5.63 -51.36
N ILE A 120 -16.73 5.90 -52.30
CA ILE A 120 -15.52 6.69 -52.07
C ILE A 120 -15.90 8.10 -51.59
N ASN A 121 -16.83 8.77 -52.27
CA ASN A 121 -17.26 10.12 -51.90
C ASN A 121 -17.93 10.17 -50.51
N LEU A 122 -18.77 9.19 -50.18
CA LEU A 122 -19.35 9.05 -48.84
C LEU A 122 -18.26 8.89 -47.77
N MET A 123 -17.32 7.97 -47.97
CA MET A 123 -16.22 7.75 -47.02
C MET A 123 -15.27 8.96 -46.91
N GLU A 124 -15.09 9.74 -47.98
CA GLU A 124 -14.34 11.00 -47.96
C GLU A 124 -15.03 12.08 -47.12
N GLN A 125 -16.36 12.08 -47.05
CA GLN A 125 -17.15 12.99 -46.22
C GLN A 125 -17.21 12.52 -44.75
N ASP A 126 -17.30 11.21 -44.51
CA ASP A 126 -17.41 10.65 -43.16
C ASP A 126 -16.08 10.66 -42.38
N LEU A 127 -14.94 10.52 -43.08
CA LEU A 127 -13.62 10.44 -42.44
C LEU A 127 -13.24 11.68 -41.62
N PRO A 128 -13.43 12.92 -42.13
CA PRO A 128 -13.20 14.12 -41.33
C PRO A 128 -14.05 14.18 -40.06
N LEU A 129 -15.33 13.81 -40.13
CA LEU A 129 -16.23 13.80 -38.97
C LEU A 129 -15.77 12.78 -37.93
N LEU A 130 -15.40 11.57 -38.36
CA LEU A 130 -14.87 10.55 -37.46
C LEU A 130 -13.53 10.95 -36.84
N ASN A 131 -12.69 11.66 -37.59
CA ASN A 131 -11.44 12.18 -37.07
C ASN A 131 -11.69 13.29 -36.03
N GLU A 132 -12.67 14.17 -36.27
CA GLU A 132 -13.11 15.18 -35.31
C GLU A 132 -13.63 14.55 -34.01
N GLU A 133 -14.48 13.50 -34.10
CA GLU A 133 -14.91 12.73 -32.93
C GLU A 133 -13.73 12.14 -32.13
N VAL A 134 -12.70 11.62 -32.83
CA VAL A 134 -11.49 11.07 -32.19
C VAL A 134 -10.69 12.17 -31.49
N GLU A 135 -10.55 13.35 -32.10
CA GLU A 135 -9.87 14.48 -31.47
C GLU A 135 -10.66 15.02 -30.27
N GLU A 136 -11.99 15.08 -30.35
CA GLU A 136 -12.84 15.44 -29.20
C GLU A 136 -12.65 14.46 -28.04
N LEU A 137 -12.65 13.16 -28.31
CA LEU A 137 -12.43 12.13 -27.29
C LEU A 137 -11.03 12.21 -26.66
N LYS A 138 -10.00 12.58 -27.43
CA LYS A 138 -8.66 12.84 -26.89
C LYS A 138 -8.64 14.04 -25.95
N GLU A 139 -9.33 15.11 -26.31
CA GLU A 139 -9.49 16.30 -25.47
C GLU A 139 -10.27 15.97 -24.19
N GLN A 140 -11.39 15.25 -24.29
CA GLN A 140 -12.16 14.78 -23.14
C GLN A 140 -11.29 13.91 -22.21
N LEU A 141 -10.50 12.99 -22.75
CA LEU A 141 -9.58 12.16 -21.97
C LEU A 141 -8.48 12.99 -21.30
N ARG A 142 -8.04 14.09 -21.94
CA ARG A 142 -7.04 15.00 -21.34
C ARG A 142 -7.58 15.74 -20.13
N TYR A 143 -8.85 16.14 -20.16
CA TYR A 143 -9.51 16.87 -19.09
C TYR A 143 -10.23 15.98 -18.06
N SER A 144 -10.32 14.68 -18.29
CA SER A 144 -10.98 13.75 -17.36
C SER A 144 -10.14 13.45 -16.12
N SER A 145 -8.83 13.71 -16.14
CA SER A 145 -7.91 13.49 -15.01
C SER A 145 -7.91 14.67 -14.04
N VAL A 146 -7.93 14.39 -12.73
CA VAL A 146 -7.70 15.43 -11.71
C VAL A 146 -6.25 15.92 -11.77
N GLN A 147 -6.09 17.22 -12.03
CA GLN A 147 -4.80 17.89 -12.02
C GLN A 147 -4.49 18.43 -10.62
N LEU A 148 -3.33 18.05 -10.09
CA LEU A 148 -2.78 18.61 -8.85
C LEU A 148 -1.81 19.72 -9.22
N GLU A 149 -2.20 20.96 -8.94
CA GLU A 149 -1.35 22.14 -9.07
C GLU A 149 -0.73 22.47 -7.70
N ILE A 150 0.58 22.61 -7.66
CA ILE A 150 1.32 22.96 -6.46
C ILE A 150 1.81 24.39 -6.65
N ASP A 151 1.34 25.32 -5.83
CA ASP A 151 1.83 26.69 -5.86
C ASP A 151 3.29 26.71 -5.38
N SER A 152 4.20 27.09 -6.28
CA SER A 152 5.64 27.03 -6.05
C SER A 152 6.21 28.23 -5.28
N GLU A 153 5.43 29.29 -5.09
CA GLU A 153 5.85 30.51 -4.38
C GLU A 153 5.49 30.47 -2.88
N ASP A 154 4.90 29.37 -2.42
CA ASP A 154 4.46 29.17 -1.05
C ASP A 154 5.61 28.64 -0.15
N THR A 155 5.67 29.14 1.08
CA THR A 155 6.45 28.58 2.18
C THR A 155 6.31 27.06 2.31
N PHE A 156 5.13 26.50 2.05
CA PHE A 156 4.89 25.05 2.05
C PHE A 156 5.63 24.32 0.93
N ALA A 157 5.79 24.94 -0.24
CA ALA A 157 6.52 24.36 -1.36
C ALA A 157 8.02 24.24 -1.05
N ASP A 158 8.59 25.25 -0.39
CA ASP A 158 9.99 25.21 0.05
C ASP A 158 10.25 24.15 1.12
N LEU A 159 9.35 24.02 2.10
CA LEU A 159 9.43 22.95 3.10
C LEU A 159 9.34 21.57 2.44
N TYR A 160 8.39 21.37 1.52
CA TYR A 160 8.27 20.10 0.80
C TYR A 160 9.48 19.82 -0.10
N LYS A 161 10.09 20.84 -0.70
CA LYS A 161 11.36 20.70 -1.43
C LYS A 161 12.49 20.20 -0.54
N ASN A 162 12.52 20.58 0.73
CA ASN A 162 13.47 20.01 1.70
C ASN A 162 13.16 18.54 1.99
N VAL A 163 11.89 18.16 2.11
CA VAL A 163 11.46 16.75 2.21
C VAL A 163 11.96 15.94 1.00
N LYS A 164 11.76 16.45 -0.23
CA LYS A 164 12.24 15.80 -1.46
C LYS A 164 13.77 15.59 -1.45
N LYS A 165 14.54 16.62 -1.06
CA LYS A 165 16.01 16.51 -0.96
C LYS A 165 16.43 15.48 0.09
N ALA A 166 15.81 15.50 1.26
CA ALA A 166 16.10 14.55 2.33
C ALA A 166 15.71 13.12 1.93
N PHE A 167 14.62 12.94 1.19
CA PHE A 167 14.23 11.64 0.63
C PHE A 167 15.23 11.13 -0.41
N SER A 168 15.73 12.00 -1.30
CA SER A 168 16.78 11.64 -2.26
C SER A 168 18.04 11.14 -1.55
N LEU A 169 18.45 11.82 -0.47
CA LEU A 169 19.55 11.37 0.38
C LEU A 169 19.21 10.04 1.08
N LEU A 170 18.04 9.91 1.70
CA LEU A 170 17.59 8.65 2.32
C LEU A 170 17.62 7.48 1.33
N ASN A 171 17.28 7.73 0.07
CA ASN A 171 17.32 6.72 -1.00
C ASN A 171 18.73 6.22 -1.31
N SER A 172 19.77 6.98 -0.96
CA SER A 172 21.16 6.54 -1.10
C SER A 172 21.62 5.54 -0.02
N SER A 173 20.82 5.30 1.03
CA SER A 173 21.10 4.28 2.05
C SER A 173 21.24 2.90 1.39
N GLN A 174 22.27 2.13 1.75
CA GLN A 174 22.57 0.87 1.05
C GLN A 174 21.49 -0.19 1.23
N LYS A 175 20.88 -0.23 2.41
CA LYS A 175 19.75 -1.10 2.73
C LYS A 175 18.58 -0.34 3.34
N LYS A 176 17.38 -0.78 2.96
CA LYS A 176 16.08 -0.23 3.32
C LYS A 176 15.14 -1.39 3.54
N TRP A 177 14.40 -1.37 4.62
CA TRP A 177 13.54 -2.47 5.01
C TRP A 177 12.17 -1.96 5.42
N ASP A 178 11.18 -2.80 5.16
CA ASP A 178 9.86 -2.75 5.76
C ASP A 178 9.79 -3.79 6.89
N PHE A 179 9.36 -3.35 8.08
CA PHE A 179 9.22 -4.19 9.26
C PHE A 179 7.79 -4.69 9.38
N THR A 180 7.60 -5.98 9.13
CA THR A 180 6.27 -6.60 8.97
C THR A 180 5.72 -7.19 10.26
N SER A 181 6.58 -7.56 11.21
CA SER A 181 6.16 -8.09 12.52
C SER A 181 7.27 -8.02 13.55
N SER A 182 6.86 -7.97 14.82
CA SER A 182 7.76 -8.12 15.97
C SER A 182 7.20 -9.16 16.94
N ARG A 183 8.09 -10.01 17.45
CA ARG A 183 7.80 -11.06 18.44
C ARG A 183 8.78 -10.93 19.59
N GLN A 184 8.30 -11.02 20.83
CA GLN A 184 9.19 -11.09 21.99
C GLN A 184 9.97 -12.41 21.95
N THR A 185 11.29 -12.33 22.12
CA THR A 185 12.18 -13.49 22.02
C THR A 185 12.24 -14.25 23.34
N ASN A 186 12.19 -15.59 23.29
CA ASN A 186 12.46 -16.40 24.48
C ASN A 186 13.98 -16.52 24.68
N ARG A 187 14.57 -15.50 25.32
CA ARG A 187 16.03 -15.36 25.51
C ARG A 187 16.70 -16.58 26.14
N ILE A 188 15.98 -17.32 27.00
CA ILE A 188 16.50 -18.51 27.68
C ILE A 188 16.54 -19.70 26.72
N ALA A 189 15.44 -19.96 26.02
CA ALA A 189 15.35 -21.08 25.07
C ALA A 189 16.25 -20.86 23.86
N GLU A 190 16.25 -19.64 23.31
CA GLU A 190 16.97 -19.28 22.09
C GLU A 190 18.44 -18.92 22.34
N ARG A 191 18.81 -18.69 23.61
CA ARG A 191 20.17 -18.32 24.09
C ARG A 191 20.72 -17.07 23.41
N THR A 192 19.88 -16.05 23.31
CA THR A 192 20.18 -14.78 22.64
C THR A 192 20.01 -13.60 23.59
N SER A 193 20.79 -12.54 23.35
CA SER A 193 20.66 -11.27 24.05
C SER A 193 19.53 -10.39 23.49
N ALA A 194 19.01 -10.68 22.29
CA ALA A 194 17.88 -9.94 21.70
C ALA A 194 16.61 -10.06 22.55
N ALA A 195 15.96 -8.94 22.82
CA ALA A 195 14.67 -8.92 23.49
C ALA A 195 13.50 -9.28 22.55
N ASN A 196 13.61 -8.89 21.27
CA ASN A 196 12.62 -9.11 20.24
C ASN A 196 13.27 -9.66 18.96
N THR A 197 12.50 -10.46 18.23
CA THR A 197 12.81 -10.93 16.88
C THR A 197 11.87 -10.22 15.92
N ILE A 198 12.43 -9.55 14.91
CA ILE A 198 11.69 -8.76 13.94
C ILE A 198 11.76 -9.46 12.58
N THR A 199 10.64 -9.50 11.87
CA THR A 199 10.61 -9.88 10.46
C THR A 199 10.74 -8.62 9.63
N ARG A 200 11.76 -8.58 8.76
CA ARG A 200 12.05 -7.45 7.88
C ARG A 200 12.18 -7.92 6.44
N SER A 201 11.74 -7.10 5.50
CA SER A 201 11.81 -7.36 4.06
C SER A 201 12.49 -6.19 3.37
N GLU A 202 13.44 -6.46 2.48
CA GLU A 202 14.13 -5.39 1.76
C GLU A 202 13.18 -4.74 0.75
N ILE A 203 13.13 -3.40 0.76
CA ILE A 203 12.24 -2.62 -0.09
C ILE A 203 13.00 -1.60 -0.93
N LYS A 204 12.29 -1.03 -1.90
CA LYS A 204 12.74 0.13 -2.66
C LYS A 204 11.91 1.35 -2.29
N ILE A 205 12.56 2.51 -2.29
CA ILE A 205 11.89 3.80 -2.28
C ILE A 205 12.25 4.54 -3.57
N SER A 206 11.33 5.32 -4.11
CA SER A 206 11.49 5.97 -5.41
C SER A 206 10.56 7.15 -5.57
N GLU A 207 10.76 7.95 -6.63
CA GLU A 207 9.78 8.94 -7.05
C GLU A 207 8.89 8.32 -8.14
N ARG A 208 7.56 8.36 -7.96
CA ARG A 208 6.59 7.76 -8.90
C ARG A 208 5.36 8.63 -9.10
N HIS A 209 4.79 8.55 -10.30
CA HIS A 209 3.45 9.08 -10.59
C HIS A 209 2.39 8.01 -10.35
N LEU A 210 1.22 8.41 -9.87
CA LEU A 210 0.04 7.57 -9.83
C LEU A 210 -0.85 7.85 -11.05
N PRO A 211 -1.53 6.84 -11.63
CA PRO A 211 -2.44 7.04 -12.74
C PRO A 211 -3.69 7.85 -12.35
N ILE A 212 -4.06 7.84 -11.07
CA ILE A 212 -5.26 8.50 -10.55
C ILE A 212 -5.11 10.02 -10.38
N ILE A 213 -3.88 10.55 -10.38
CA ILE A 213 -3.60 11.99 -10.20
C ILE A 213 -2.59 12.47 -11.23
N ARG A 214 -2.95 13.50 -11.99
CA ARG A 214 -2.03 14.16 -12.91
C ARG A 214 -1.28 15.26 -12.18
N THR A 215 0.04 15.12 -12.10
CA THR A 215 0.94 16.09 -11.47
C THR A 215 2.23 16.18 -12.29
N GLU A 216 2.82 17.38 -12.35
CA GLU A 216 4.15 17.56 -12.96
C GLU A 216 5.25 16.91 -12.12
N VAL A 217 5.08 16.93 -10.80
CA VAL A 217 6.07 16.43 -9.86
C VAL A 217 5.65 15.05 -9.35
N PRO A 218 6.52 14.02 -9.45
CA PRO A 218 6.22 12.71 -8.90
C PRO A 218 6.16 12.74 -7.37
N ALA A 219 5.36 11.85 -6.78
CA ALA A 219 5.29 11.66 -5.34
C ALA A 219 6.45 10.80 -4.83
N LEU A 220 6.81 11.00 -3.57
CA LEU A 220 7.80 10.20 -2.87
C LEU A 220 7.15 8.88 -2.45
N CYS A 221 7.71 7.76 -2.89
CA CYS A 221 7.09 6.45 -2.74
C CYS A 221 7.90 5.54 -1.82
N PHE A 222 7.23 4.98 -0.82
CA PHE A 222 7.73 3.87 -0.01
C PHE A 222 6.98 2.59 -0.39
N HIS A 223 7.71 1.57 -0.82
CA HIS A 223 7.10 0.28 -1.11
C HIS A 223 6.71 -0.42 0.20
N ASN A 224 5.50 -1.00 0.22
CA ASN A 224 4.97 -1.74 1.37
C ASN A 224 4.78 -3.21 1.01
N ILE A 225 5.16 -4.12 1.90
CA ILE A 225 5.07 -5.57 1.69
C ILE A 225 3.70 -6.10 2.09
N ASN A 226 3.05 -5.48 3.08
CA ASN A 226 1.85 -6.01 3.73
C ASN A 226 0.56 -5.24 3.39
N GLY A 227 0.63 -4.26 2.48
CA GLY A 227 -0.49 -3.44 2.05
C GLY A 227 -0.09 -2.50 0.91
N GLY A 228 -0.92 -1.47 0.68
CA GLY A 228 -0.65 -0.45 -0.34
C GLY A 228 0.64 0.34 -0.11
N ASP A 229 1.26 0.72 -1.22
CA ASP A 229 2.45 1.56 -1.25
C ASP A 229 2.10 2.98 -0.77
N LEU A 230 3.02 3.62 -0.05
CA LEU A 230 2.83 4.95 0.51
C LEU A 230 3.39 6.01 -0.44
N PHE A 231 2.53 6.90 -0.94
CA PHE A 231 2.87 8.00 -1.84
C PHE A 231 2.66 9.34 -1.14
N LEU A 232 3.75 9.97 -0.71
CA LEU A 232 3.72 11.28 -0.06
C LEU A 232 3.66 12.35 -1.14
N TYR A 233 2.51 12.99 -1.28
CA TYR A 233 2.31 14.21 -2.06
C TYR A 233 2.49 15.44 -1.17
N PRO A 234 2.59 16.65 -1.74
CA PRO A 234 2.33 17.86 -0.97
C PRO A 234 0.90 17.85 -0.42
N GLY A 235 0.73 18.16 0.85
CA GLY A 235 -0.58 18.27 1.52
C GLY A 235 -1.21 16.95 2.00
N PHE A 236 -0.96 15.82 1.35
CA PHE A 236 -1.55 14.53 1.73
C PHE A 236 -0.66 13.32 1.39
N LEU A 237 -0.96 12.18 1.99
CA LEU A 237 -0.39 10.87 1.73
C LEU A 237 -1.44 9.97 1.07
N ILE A 238 -1.07 9.22 0.04
CA ILE A 238 -1.92 8.15 -0.52
C ILE A 238 -1.34 6.79 -0.14
N VAL A 239 -2.18 5.91 0.40
CA VAL A 239 -1.89 4.48 0.51
C VAL A 239 -2.56 3.80 -0.68
N TYR A 240 -1.77 3.25 -1.61
CA TYR A 240 -2.25 2.85 -2.93
C TYR A 240 -2.02 1.36 -3.20
N GLU A 241 -3.10 0.60 -3.42
CA GLU A 241 -3.05 -0.78 -3.93
C GLU A 241 -3.45 -0.85 -5.40
N SER A 242 -4.46 -0.09 -5.81
CA SER A 242 -4.91 0.00 -7.21
C SER A 242 -5.72 1.28 -7.47
N ASN A 243 -6.06 1.56 -8.73
CA ASN A 243 -6.91 2.71 -9.07
C ASN A 243 -8.27 2.68 -8.36
N ALA A 244 -8.80 1.48 -8.08
CA ALA A 244 -10.08 1.31 -7.40
C ALA A 244 -9.94 1.23 -5.87
N ASP A 245 -8.74 0.91 -5.37
CA ASP A 245 -8.49 0.63 -3.97
C ASP A 245 -7.27 1.41 -3.47
N PHE A 246 -7.56 2.58 -2.90
CA PHE A 246 -6.58 3.46 -2.28
C PHE A 246 -7.23 4.28 -1.16
N ALA A 247 -6.40 4.80 -0.25
CA ALA A 247 -6.82 5.72 0.80
C ALA A 247 -6.01 7.01 0.74
N ILE A 248 -6.63 8.10 1.16
CA ILE A 248 -5.99 9.41 1.25
C ILE A 248 -5.95 9.85 2.70
N ILE A 249 -4.76 10.12 3.21
CA ILE A 249 -4.50 10.51 4.60
C ILE A 249 -4.01 11.95 4.59
N SER A 250 -4.66 12.79 5.39
CA SER A 250 -4.21 14.15 5.63
C SER A 250 -2.99 14.16 6.53
N TYR A 251 -2.05 15.07 6.30
CA TYR A 251 -0.92 15.26 7.22
C TYR A 251 -1.35 15.74 8.61
N THR A 252 -2.58 16.26 8.76
CA THR A 252 -3.15 16.57 10.08
C THR A 252 -3.45 15.33 10.92
N ASP A 253 -3.74 14.19 10.27
CA ASP A 253 -3.98 12.91 10.92
C ASP A 253 -2.71 12.05 11.07
N LEU A 254 -1.62 12.44 10.39
CA LEU A 254 -0.37 11.68 10.34
C LEU A 254 0.55 12.03 11.52
N LYS A 255 1.10 10.99 12.15
CA LYS A 255 2.18 11.06 13.12
C LYS A 255 3.38 10.31 12.58
N ILE A 256 4.55 10.90 12.77
CA ILE A 256 5.82 10.30 12.42
C ILE A 256 6.72 10.28 13.65
N ASP A 257 7.34 9.13 13.91
CA ASP A 257 8.36 8.98 14.95
C ASP A 257 9.66 8.49 14.33
N PHE A 258 10.79 8.89 14.94
CA PHE A 258 12.11 8.40 14.60
C PHE A 258 12.74 7.71 15.81
N ASN A 259 13.28 6.52 15.58
CA ASN A 259 14.03 5.77 16.59
C ASN A 259 15.37 5.30 16.05
N GLN A 260 16.35 5.16 16.94
CA GLN A 260 17.56 4.39 16.68
C GLN A 260 17.42 3.00 17.28
N VAL A 261 17.48 1.99 16.43
CA VAL A 261 17.21 0.60 16.80
C VAL A 261 18.47 -0.24 16.70
N ARG A 262 18.78 -0.96 17.78
CA ARG A 262 19.95 -1.85 17.86
C ARG A 262 19.60 -3.23 17.32
N PHE A 263 20.40 -3.71 16.36
CA PHE A 263 20.25 -5.03 15.75
C PHE A 263 21.48 -5.89 15.99
N ILE A 264 21.26 -7.15 16.39
CA ILE A 264 22.30 -8.18 16.36
C ILE A 264 22.36 -8.67 14.91
N GLU A 265 23.32 -8.19 14.13
CA GLU A 265 23.34 -8.39 12.68
C GLU A 265 24.20 -9.61 12.32
N THR A 266 23.53 -10.66 11.85
CA THR A 266 24.18 -11.88 11.34
C THR A 266 24.46 -11.83 9.85
N ASP A 267 23.77 -10.96 9.12
CA ASP A 267 23.95 -10.79 7.68
C ASP A 267 25.12 -9.83 7.37
N PRO A 268 25.55 -9.73 6.10
CA PRO A 268 26.55 -8.74 5.71
C PRO A 268 26.11 -7.31 6.06
N ILE A 269 26.93 -6.63 6.87
CA ILE A 269 26.64 -5.27 7.32
C ILE A 269 26.86 -4.28 6.16
N PRO A 270 25.90 -3.40 5.87
CA PRO A 270 26.09 -2.33 4.88
C PRO A 270 27.19 -1.35 5.31
N ALA A 271 27.97 -0.83 4.36
CA ALA A 271 29.15 -0.01 4.70
C ALA A 271 28.79 1.37 5.29
N ASP A 272 27.55 1.81 5.14
CA ASP A 272 26.98 3.04 5.72
C ASP A 272 26.33 2.83 7.10
N THR A 273 26.45 1.64 7.68
CA THR A 273 25.88 1.28 8.98
C THR A 273 26.89 1.47 10.11
N LYS A 274 26.41 1.95 11.26
CA LYS A 274 27.22 2.09 12.48
C LYS A 274 27.20 0.81 13.32
N VAL A 275 28.36 0.18 13.51
CA VAL A 275 28.56 -0.88 14.51
C VAL A 275 28.84 -0.22 15.86
N VAL A 276 28.00 -0.49 16.87
CA VAL A 276 28.07 0.17 18.19
C VAL A 276 28.56 -0.74 19.31
N ASP A 277 28.41 -2.05 19.14
CA ASP A 277 28.80 -3.04 20.15
C ASP A 277 29.00 -4.42 19.50
N LYS A 278 29.30 -5.45 20.30
CA LYS A 278 29.35 -6.85 19.89
C LYS A 278 28.74 -7.74 20.97
N THR A 279 28.09 -8.82 20.55
CA THR A 279 27.58 -9.88 21.43
C THR A 279 28.11 -11.23 20.98
N TRP A 280 27.92 -12.29 21.77
CA TRP A 280 28.20 -13.66 21.34
C TRP A 280 26.97 -14.29 20.69
N PHE A 281 27.17 -15.19 19.74
CA PHE A 281 26.09 -15.96 19.09
C PHE A 281 25.26 -16.77 20.07
N LYS A 282 25.90 -17.29 21.12
CA LYS A 282 25.27 -17.97 22.27
C LYS A 282 25.74 -17.33 23.57
N VAL A 283 24.81 -16.77 24.33
CA VAL A 283 25.09 -16.08 25.60
C VAL A 283 24.52 -16.82 26.79
N ASN A 284 25.21 -16.73 27.92
CA ASN A 284 24.68 -17.05 29.24
C ASN A 284 23.70 -15.94 29.70
N LYS A 285 23.02 -16.15 30.84
CA LYS A 285 22.09 -15.17 31.41
C LYS A 285 22.74 -13.81 31.71
N ASP A 286 24.05 -13.79 31.96
CA ASP A 286 24.85 -12.58 32.23
C ASP A 286 25.42 -11.93 30.95
N GLY A 287 25.15 -12.47 29.76
CA GLY A 287 25.67 -11.97 28.49
C GLY A 287 27.07 -12.51 28.11
N SER A 288 27.73 -13.26 29.00
CA SER A 288 29.02 -13.89 28.71
C SER A 288 28.88 -15.03 27.69
N PRO A 289 29.96 -15.41 26.96
CA PRO A 289 29.88 -16.50 25.98
C PRO A 289 29.51 -17.84 26.64
N ASP A 290 28.48 -18.51 26.12
CA ASP A 290 28.17 -19.89 26.50
C ASP A 290 29.22 -20.83 25.89
N LYS A 291 30.22 -21.21 26.71
CA LYS A 291 31.38 -22.03 26.31
C LYS A 291 31.04 -23.48 25.97
N ARG A 292 29.78 -23.91 26.17
CA ARG A 292 29.32 -25.25 25.76
C ARG A 292 29.18 -25.39 24.24
N PHE A 293 29.12 -24.28 23.52
CA PHE A 293 28.98 -24.27 22.07
C PHE A 293 30.35 -24.07 21.42
N SER A 294 30.81 -25.08 20.66
CA SER A 294 32.14 -25.10 20.03
C SER A 294 32.34 -24.05 18.92
N ASN A 295 31.25 -23.54 18.33
CA ASN A 295 31.28 -22.50 17.30
C ASN A 295 30.54 -21.22 17.73
N ASN A 296 30.88 -20.71 18.92
CA ASN A 296 30.30 -19.50 19.47
C ASN A 296 31.15 -18.28 19.11
N TYR A 297 30.82 -17.62 18.01
CA TYR A 297 31.54 -16.44 17.50
C TYR A 297 30.88 -15.14 17.97
N GLN A 298 31.61 -14.03 17.86
CA GLN A 298 31.08 -12.70 18.13
C GLN A 298 30.29 -12.17 16.93
N ILE A 299 29.13 -11.58 17.23
CA ILE A 299 28.21 -10.96 16.27
C ILE A 299 28.17 -9.45 16.56
N PRO A 300 28.31 -8.61 15.54
CA PRO A 300 28.20 -7.17 15.70
C PRO A 300 26.78 -6.76 16.09
N ILE A 301 26.70 -5.75 16.95
CA ILE A 301 25.48 -5.00 17.22
C ILE A 301 25.59 -3.69 16.44
N VAL A 302 24.68 -3.51 15.50
CA VAL A 302 24.57 -2.31 14.65
C VAL A 302 23.41 -1.43 15.09
N VAL A 303 23.42 -0.18 14.65
CA VAL A 303 22.28 0.72 14.80
C VAL A 303 21.75 1.09 13.42
N TYR A 304 20.43 0.96 13.27
CA TYR A 304 19.68 1.42 12.11
C TYR A 304 18.73 2.55 12.50
N GLY A 305 18.36 3.38 11.52
CA GLY A 305 17.37 4.43 11.69
C GLY A 305 16.00 3.89 11.34
N GLU A 306 15.05 4.00 12.26
CA GLU A 306 13.66 3.59 12.09
C GLU A 306 12.75 4.82 11.95
N ILE A 307 11.80 4.75 11.02
CA ILE A 307 10.70 5.69 10.85
C ILE A 307 9.39 4.94 11.07
N HIS A 308 8.56 5.42 11.99
CA HIS A 308 7.23 4.87 12.24
C HIS A 308 6.17 5.88 11.81
N LEU A 309 5.38 5.52 10.79
CA LEU A 309 4.25 6.31 10.31
C LEU A 309 2.95 5.75 10.89
N LYS A 310 2.18 6.60 11.57
CA LYS A 310 0.89 6.27 12.18
C LYS A 310 -0.18 7.27 11.84
N SER A 311 -1.43 6.84 11.75
CA SER A 311 -2.56 7.77 11.68
C SER A 311 -3.68 7.40 12.63
N SER A 312 -4.52 8.38 12.96
CA SER A 312 -5.79 8.17 13.67
C SER A 312 -6.74 7.23 12.92
N SER A 313 -6.65 7.20 11.58
CA SER A 313 -7.44 6.33 10.70
C SER A 313 -6.94 4.88 10.61
N GLY A 314 -5.77 4.58 11.22
CA GLY A 314 -5.25 3.22 11.34
C GLY A 314 -4.06 2.88 10.43
N LEU A 315 -3.37 3.88 9.85
CA LEU A 315 -2.05 3.67 9.26
C LEU A 315 -1.07 3.24 10.37
N ASN A 316 -0.25 2.23 10.10
CA ASN A 316 0.76 1.74 11.03
C ASN A 316 1.88 1.02 10.26
N GLU A 317 2.84 1.79 9.74
CA GLU A 317 3.94 1.31 8.91
C GLU A 317 5.29 1.67 9.51
N VAL A 318 6.22 0.72 9.53
CA VAL A 318 7.56 0.90 10.10
C VAL A 318 8.62 0.59 9.06
N TYR A 319 9.41 1.61 8.72
CA TYR A 319 10.53 1.48 7.80
C TYR A 319 11.86 1.62 8.53
N CYS A 320 12.85 0.86 8.11
CA CYS A 320 14.17 0.87 8.71
C CYS A 320 15.25 1.04 7.64
N PHE A 321 16.29 1.79 7.97
CA PHE A 321 17.34 2.17 7.03
C PHE A 321 18.71 1.99 7.69
N SER A 322 19.63 1.47 6.88
CA SER A 322 21.04 1.26 7.25
C SER A 322 21.75 2.52 7.76
N ASN A 323 21.47 3.68 7.15
CA ASN A 323 22.10 4.96 7.52
C ASN A 323 21.23 5.79 8.46
N THR A 324 21.59 5.82 9.74
CA THR A 324 20.85 6.54 10.79
C THR A 324 20.74 8.06 10.59
N GLU A 325 21.80 8.68 10.05
CA GLU A 325 21.88 10.13 9.87
C GLU A 325 20.91 10.59 8.78
N LEU A 326 20.88 9.88 7.65
CA LEU A 326 20.01 10.20 6.53
C LEU A 326 18.54 9.96 6.88
N THR A 327 18.25 8.93 7.68
CA THR A 327 16.90 8.70 8.23
C THR A 327 16.45 9.86 9.10
N ASN A 328 17.28 10.30 10.04
CA ASN A 328 16.95 11.40 10.93
C ASN A 328 16.76 12.72 10.14
N LEU A 329 17.56 12.95 9.10
CA LEU A 329 17.42 14.12 8.24
C LEU A 329 16.07 14.15 7.51
N PHE A 330 15.63 13.00 6.99
CA PHE A 330 14.30 12.87 6.37
C PHE A 330 13.18 13.05 7.40
N TYR A 331 13.32 12.43 8.58
CA TYR A 331 12.37 12.60 9.69
C TYR A 331 12.19 14.08 10.06
N ILE A 332 13.27 14.83 10.26
CA ILE A 332 13.22 16.25 10.60
C ILE A 332 12.51 17.03 9.50
N ALA A 333 12.92 16.86 8.23
CA ALA A 333 12.33 17.60 7.11
C ALA A 333 10.82 17.33 6.97
N LEU A 334 10.40 16.07 7.11
CA LEU A 334 8.98 15.70 7.00
C LEU A 334 8.17 16.18 8.22
N THR A 335 8.75 16.12 9.43
CA THR A 335 8.10 16.63 10.65
C THR A 335 7.90 18.14 10.56
N GLU A 336 8.91 18.91 10.14
CA GLU A 336 8.79 20.36 9.95
C GLU A 336 7.68 20.72 8.95
N TYR A 337 7.58 19.96 7.86
CA TYR A 337 6.52 20.15 6.86
C TYR A 337 5.13 19.84 7.43
N ILE A 338 4.96 18.71 8.12
CA ILE A 338 3.70 18.31 8.75
C ILE A 338 3.28 19.32 9.82
N ASP A 339 4.21 19.75 10.68
CA ASP A 339 3.96 20.72 11.75
C ASP A 339 3.51 22.07 11.18
N ALA A 340 4.11 22.51 10.07
CA ALA A 340 3.71 23.76 9.41
C ALA A 340 2.26 23.67 8.91
N ILE A 341 1.87 22.55 8.30
CA ILE A 341 0.50 22.32 7.81
C ILE A 341 -0.49 22.32 8.98
N GLN A 342 -0.17 21.59 10.05
CA GLN A 342 -1.01 21.50 11.24
C GLN A 342 -1.22 22.87 11.91
N LYS A 343 -0.16 23.67 12.02
CA LYS A 343 -0.23 25.05 12.54
C LYS A 343 -1.10 25.96 11.68
N SER A 344 -0.93 25.91 10.36
CA SER A 344 -1.75 26.69 9.43
C SER A 344 -3.24 26.33 9.53
N GLN A 345 -3.55 25.02 9.58
CA GLN A 345 -4.93 24.55 9.74
C GLN A 345 -5.53 24.98 11.09
N ALA A 346 -4.75 24.94 12.17
CA ALA A 346 -5.19 25.43 13.48
C ALA A 346 -5.53 26.92 13.44
N LEU A 347 -4.68 27.76 12.83
CA LEU A 347 -4.94 29.18 12.66
C LEU A 347 -6.21 29.43 11.83
N ILE A 348 -6.38 28.74 10.71
CA ILE A 348 -7.59 28.88 9.87
C ILE A 348 -8.87 28.55 10.66
N ASN A 349 -8.80 27.56 11.55
CA ASN A 349 -9.94 27.18 12.38
C ASN A 349 -10.21 28.17 13.53
N GLU A 350 -9.21 28.91 14.01
CA GLU A 350 -9.39 29.97 15.01
C GLU A 350 -10.08 31.23 14.41
N PHE A 351 -9.95 31.44 13.09
CA PHE A 351 -10.57 32.57 12.38
C PHE A 351 -11.96 32.27 11.80
N LYS A 352 -12.44 31.02 11.89
CA LYS A 352 -13.80 30.61 11.51
C LYS A 352 -14.70 30.57 12.72
#